data_AF-A0A316GLV4-F1
#
_entry.id   AF-A0A316GLV4-F1
#
_cell.length_a   1.000
_cell.length_b   1.000
_cell.length_c   1.000
_cell.angle_alpha   90.00
_cell.angle_beta   90.00
_cell.angle_gamma   90.00
#
_symmetry.space_group_name_H-M   'P 1'
#
loop_
_entity.id
_entity.type
_entity.pdbx_description
1 polymer ?
#
loop_
_entity_poly.entity_id
_entity_poly.type
_entity_poly.pdbx_seq_one_letter_code
_entity_poly.pdbx_strand_id
1 'polypeptide(L)'
;MFAISPPIARIGIARPLLLGLAALMMAVIASPAAANPGRAAGDCVRANRVTSAYSDRMEFTNVCNVSVFVIYCGDTANPGPFCQGSRNSNYYSHSLILRAGATASAALQRGGRIMWGACEGTIGFGNDGNFTDSPDGRYTCLAR
;
A
#
# COMPACT_ATOMS: atom_id res chain seq x y z
N MET A 1 -21.06 44.36 -63.38
CA MET A 1 -20.65 45.78 -63.44
C MET A 1 -20.45 46.29 -62.03
N PHE A 2 -19.34 46.99 -61.81
CA PHE A 2 -18.86 47.73 -60.63
C PHE A 2 -18.38 46.96 -59.38
N ALA A 3 -17.07 47.04 -59.19
CA ALA A 3 -16.33 46.93 -57.94
C ALA A 3 -16.57 48.15 -57.03
N ILE A 4 -16.01 48.15 -55.81
CA ILE A 4 -15.28 49.24 -55.11
C ILE A 4 -15.26 48.93 -53.58
N SER A 5 -14.08 48.61 -53.02
CA SER A 5 -13.68 48.84 -51.61
C SER A 5 -13.26 50.33 -51.43
N PRO A 6 -12.85 50.92 -50.27
CA PRO A 6 -12.52 50.46 -48.89
C PRO A 6 -13.06 51.52 -47.84
N PRO A 7 -12.40 52.00 -46.72
CA PRO A 7 -11.25 51.57 -45.89
C PRO A 7 -11.50 51.55 -44.34
N ILE A 8 -10.80 50.71 -43.57
CA ILE A 8 -9.58 50.93 -42.73
C ILE A 8 -9.73 51.85 -41.49
N ALA A 9 -9.76 51.18 -40.33
CA ALA A 9 -9.12 51.41 -39.03
C ALA A 9 -8.59 52.80 -38.61
N ARG A 10 -8.88 53.18 -37.35
CA ARG A 10 -7.87 53.64 -36.38
C ARG A 10 -8.40 53.87 -34.94
N ILE A 11 -7.50 53.58 -33.99
CA ILE A 11 -7.31 54.19 -32.65
C ILE A 11 -8.09 53.61 -31.47
N GLY A 12 -7.35 53.17 -30.46
CA GLY A 12 -7.83 52.87 -29.11
C GLY A 12 -6.68 52.40 -28.21
N ILE A 13 -5.97 53.36 -27.63
CA ILE A 13 -4.81 53.20 -26.75
C ILE A 13 -5.25 52.51 -25.44
N ALA A 14 -4.60 51.42 -25.03
CA ALA A 14 -4.85 50.79 -23.74
C ALA A 14 -3.56 50.77 -22.89
N ARG A 15 -3.67 51.38 -21.71
CA ARG A 15 -2.81 51.28 -20.52
C ARG A 15 -3.77 51.22 -19.32
N PRO A 16 -3.40 50.74 -18.12
CA PRO A 16 -2.15 50.11 -17.69
C PRO A 16 -2.34 48.82 -16.85
N LEU A 17 -1.19 48.27 -16.43
CA LEU A 17 -0.93 47.35 -15.33
C LEU A 17 -2.04 47.17 -14.28
N LEU A 18 -2.33 45.91 -13.95
CA LEU A 18 -2.65 45.49 -12.58
C LEU A 18 -2.00 44.14 -12.29
N LEU A 19 -1.04 44.17 -11.37
CA LEU A 19 -0.47 43.01 -10.69
C LEU A 19 -1.60 42.20 -10.04
N GLY A 20 -1.67 40.91 -10.34
CA GLY A 20 -2.48 39.94 -9.61
C GLY A 20 -1.63 38.73 -9.25
N LEU A 21 -1.01 38.74 -8.07
CA LEU A 21 -0.42 37.56 -7.44
C LEU A 21 -1.54 36.55 -7.18
N ALA A 22 -1.64 35.50 -7.99
CA ALA A 22 -2.39 34.30 -7.64
C ALA A 22 -1.41 33.25 -7.09
N ALA A 23 -1.09 33.37 -5.80
CA ALA A 23 -0.37 32.33 -5.07
C ALA A 23 -1.33 31.14 -4.86
N LEU A 24 -1.26 30.18 -5.78
CA LEU A 24 -1.97 28.91 -5.68
C LEU A 24 -1.29 28.07 -4.57
N MET A 25 -1.74 28.24 -3.33
CA MET A 25 -1.35 27.33 -2.24
C MET A 25 -1.95 25.95 -2.53
N MET A 26 -1.12 25.04 -3.07
CA MET A 26 -1.41 23.61 -3.04
C MET A 26 -1.36 23.16 -1.58
N ALA A 27 -2.53 23.08 -0.94
CA ALA A 27 -2.68 22.38 0.33
C ALA A 27 -2.40 20.90 0.06
N VAL A 28 -1.18 20.47 0.40
CA VAL A 28 -0.84 19.04 0.49
C VAL A 28 -1.67 18.48 1.64
N ILE A 29 -2.76 17.79 1.31
CA ILE A 29 -3.54 17.03 2.28
C ILE A 29 -2.67 15.82 2.64
N ALA A 30 -1.85 15.95 3.67
CA ALA A 30 -1.17 14.82 4.28
C ALA A 30 -2.25 13.87 4.81
N SER A 31 -2.52 12.79 4.06
CA SER A 31 -3.39 11.73 4.54
C SER A 31 -2.72 11.15 5.78
N PRO A 32 -3.36 11.17 6.97
CA PRO A 32 -2.77 10.51 8.13
C PRO A 32 -2.56 9.04 7.76
N ALA A 33 -1.31 8.57 7.85
CA ALA A 33 -1.05 7.15 7.80
C ALA A 33 -1.99 6.49 8.83
N ALA A 34 -2.76 5.49 8.40
CA ALA A 34 -3.73 4.87 9.28
C ALA A 34 -2.98 4.32 10.50
N ALA A 35 -3.29 4.90 11.67
CA ALA A 35 -2.64 4.58 12.93
C ALA A 35 -2.72 3.07 13.18
N ASN A 36 -1.65 2.50 13.74
CA ASN A 36 -1.62 1.08 14.11
C ASN A 36 -1.99 1.01 15.59
N PRO A 37 -3.16 0.49 15.97
CA PRO A 37 -3.60 0.46 17.37
C PRO A 37 -2.90 -0.66 18.17
N GLY A 38 -1.96 -1.40 17.58
CA GLY A 38 -1.29 -2.53 18.23
C GLY A 38 -2.17 -3.75 18.42
N ARG A 39 -3.24 -3.88 17.63
CA ARG A 39 -4.20 -4.99 17.72
C ARG A 39 -3.93 -6.05 16.68
N ALA A 40 -3.94 -7.31 17.11
CA ALA A 40 -3.95 -8.44 16.19
C ALA A 40 -5.24 -8.43 15.36
N ALA A 41 -5.12 -8.75 14.07
CA ALA A 41 -6.21 -8.71 13.10
C ALA A 41 -6.33 -10.03 12.31
N GLY A 42 -5.92 -11.15 12.92
CA GLY A 42 -6.02 -12.48 12.30
C GLY A 42 -7.45 -12.81 11.87
N ASP A 43 -8.44 -12.51 12.73
CA ASP A 43 -9.86 -12.75 12.46
C ASP A 43 -10.43 -11.85 11.34
N CYS A 44 -9.73 -10.77 11.01
CA CYS A 44 -10.09 -9.89 9.90
C CYS A 44 -9.53 -10.36 8.55
N VAL A 45 -8.72 -11.41 8.52
CA VAL A 45 -8.08 -11.89 7.30
C VAL A 45 -8.55 -13.30 6.99
N ARG A 46 -9.25 -13.44 5.85
CA ARG A 46 -9.55 -14.75 5.27
C ARG A 46 -8.43 -15.13 4.33
N ALA A 47 -7.78 -16.26 4.62
CA ALA A 47 -6.65 -16.73 3.85
C ALA A 47 -7.00 -18.02 3.10
N ASN A 48 -6.90 -17.98 1.77
CA ASN A 48 -7.27 -19.09 0.89
C ASN A 48 -6.09 -19.48 0.00
N ARG A 49 -5.77 -20.78 -0.06
CA ARG A 49 -4.84 -21.29 -1.06
C ARG A 49 -5.53 -21.38 -2.40
N VAL A 50 -4.89 -20.81 -3.42
CA VAL A 50 -5.30 -20.93 -4.82
C VAL A 50 -4.20 -21.64 -5.57
N THR A 51 -4.52 -22.82 -6.09
CA THR A 51 -3.63 -23.65 -6.89
C THR A 51 -4.04 -23.59 -8.35
N SER A 52 -3.07 -23.36 -9.22
CA SER A 52 -3.23 -23.42 -10.68
C SER A 52 -2.33 -24.51 -11.26
N ALA A 53 -2.40 -24.71 -12.58
CA ALA A 53 -1.52 -25.66 -13.26
C ALA A 53 -0.02 -25.34 -13.10
N TYR A 54 0.34 -24.06 -12.92
CA TYR A 54 1.72 -23.57 -13.00
C TYR A 54 2.25 -23.02 -11.67
N SER A 55 1.39 -22.58 -10.76
CA SER A 55 1.80 -21.95 -9.51
C SER A 55 0.76 -22.10 -8.40
N ASP A 56 1.23 -22.05 -7.16
CA ASP A 56 0.40 -21.84 -5.97
C ASP A 56 0.50 -20.39 -5.52
N ARG A 57 -0.58 -19.89 -4.90
CA ARG A 57 -0.55 -18.62 -4.18
C ARG A 57 -1.45 -18.68 -2.94
N MET A 58 -1.13 -17.86 -1.96
CA MET A 58 -2.00 -17.59 -0.83
C MET A 58 -2.71 -16.26 -1.06
N GLU A 59 -4.04 -16.27 -1.15
CA GLU A 59 -4.86 -15.07 -1.22
C GLU A 59 -5.31 -14.67 0.18
N PHE A 60 -5.06 -13.43 0.56
CA PHE A 60 -5.48 -12.82 1.81
C PHE A 60 -6.54 -11.77 1.51
N THR A 61 -7.73 -11.94 2.08
CA THR A 61 -8.84 -11.00 1.94
C THR A 61 -9.16 -10.38 3.28
N ASN A 62 -9.19 -9.05 3.34
CA ASN A 62 -9.63 -8.34 4.53
C ASN A 62 -11.15 -8.29 4.58
N VAL A 63 -11.74 -8.94 5.57
CA VAL A 63 -13.20 -9.02 5.78
C VAL A 63 -13.73 -7.98 6.76
N CYS A 64 -12.83 -7.21 7.39
CA CYS A 64 -13.17 -6.12 8.29
C CYS A 64 -13.20 -4.77 7.56
N ASN A 65 -13.84 -3.78 8.20
CA ASN A 65 -13.95 -2.40 7.70
C ASN A 65 -12.83 -1.48 8.20
N VAL A 66 -11.65 -2.04 8.47
CA VAL A 66 -10.43 -1.31 8.88
C VAL A 66 -9.28 -1.75 7.99
N SER A 67 -8.27 -0.91 7.78
CA SER A 67 -7.04 -1.38 7.14
C SER A 67 -6.34 -2.40 8.01
N VAL A 68 -5.75 -3.40 7.39
CA VAL A 68 -4.89 -4.39 8.06
C VAL A 68 -3.61 -4.56 7.27
N PHE A 69 -2.52 -4.92 7.92
CA PHE A 69 -1.35 -5.44 7.24
C PHE A 69 -1.12 -6.90 7.64
N VAL A 70 -0.76 -7.70 6.65
CA VAL A 70 -0.42 -9.11 6.82
C VAL A 70 1.09 -9.21 6.77
N ILE A 71 1.67 -9.89 7.76
CA ILE A 71 3.07 -10.30 7.78
C ILE A 71 3.14 -11.78 7.42
N TYR A 72 4.09 -12.17 6.56
CA TYR A 72 4.19 -13.56 6.13
C TYR A 72 5.62 -13.97 5.81
N CYS A 73 5.85 -15.28 5.91
CA CYS A 73 7.04 -15.98 5.43
C CYS A 73 6.60 -17.32 4.84
N GLY A 74 7.34 -17.86 3.89
CA GLY A 74 6.99 -19.14 3.31
C GLY A 74 7.94 -19.61 2.23
N ASP A 75 7.61 -20.75 1.63
CA ASP A 75 8.27 -21.29 0.45
C ASP A 75 7.86 -20.45 -0.78
N THR A 76 8.38 -19.23 -0.86
CA THR A 76 8.09 -18.30 -1.97
C THR A 76 8.82 -18.73 -3.24
N ALA A 77 8.37 -18.23 -4.38
CA ALA A 77 8.97 -18.53 -5.69
C ALA A 77 10.49 -18.23 -5.77
N ASN A 78 11.02 -17.36 -4.90
CA ASN A 78 12.45 -17.18 -4.71
C ASN A 78 12.94 -18.09 -3.56
N PRO A 79 13.69 -19.17 -3.84
CA PRO A 79 14.10 -20.13 -2.82
C PRO A 79 15.05 -19.46 -1.81
N GLY A 80 14.70 -19.58 -0.53
CA GLY A 80 15.49 -19.16 0.62
C GLY A 80 15.17 -20.04 1.82
N PRO A 81 15.89 -19.90 2.95
CA PRO A 81 15.57 -20.67 4.16
C PRO A 81 14.14 -20.38 4.62
N PHE A 82 13.33 -21.44 4.74
CA PHE A 82 11.93 -21.34 5.18
C PHE A 82 11.84 -20.72 6.58
N CYS A 83 11.21 -19.56 6.68
CA CYS A 83 10.86 -18.89 7.95
C CYS A 83 11.96 -19.02 9.02
N GLN A 84 13.18 -18.56 8.71
CA GLN A 84 14.27 -18.54 9.67
C GLN A 84 14.51 -17.11 10.14
N GLY A 85 14.16 -16.85 11.40
CA GLY A 85 14.80 -15.77 12.13
C GLY A 85 16.27 -16.14 12.35
N SER A 86 17.20 -15.44 11.69
CA SER A 86 18.59 -15.38 12.11
C SER A 86 18.64 -14.80 13.53
N ARG A 87 19.76 -14.98 14.25
CA ARG A 87 19.95 -14.42 15.61
C ARG A 87 19.61 -12.92 15.72
N ASN A 88 19.57 -12.21 14.59
CA ASN A 88 19.16 -10.80 14.46
C ASN A 88 18.09 -10.53 13.37
N SER A 89 17.37 -11.54 12.84
CA SER A 89 16.37 -11.32 11.78
C SER A 89 14.95 -11.67 12.18
N ASN A 90 14.02 -10.88 11.65
CA ASN A 90 12.58 -11.09 11.80
C ASN A 90 12.19 -12.43 11.13
N TYR A 91 11.36 -13.23 11.81
CA TYR A 91 10.77 -14.45 11.31
C TYR A 91 9.91 -14.20 10.05
N TYR A 92 9.19 -13.07 10.05
CA TYR A 92 8.39 -12.63 8.92
C TYR A 92 9.23 -11.76 7.97
N SER A 93 9.43 -12.23 6.73
CA SER A 93 10.27 -11.58 5.73
C SER A 93 9.51 -10.66 4.78
N HIS A 94 8.19 -10.76 4.74
CA HIS A 94 7.33 -9.98 3.86
C HIS A 94 6.15 -9.39 4.61
N SER A 95 5.63 -8.30 4.07
CA SER A 95 4.35 -7.75 4.47
C SER A 95 3.54 -7.31 3.26
N LEU A 96 2.23 -7.22 3.42
CA LEU A 96 1.31 -6.60 2.48
C LEU A 96 0.24 -5.82 3.24
N ILE A 97 -0.34 -4.82 2.60
CA ILE A 97 -1.39 -3.99 3.19
C ILE A 97 -2.70 -4.33 2.48
N LEU A 98 -3.76 -4.58 3.25
CA LEU A 98 -5.11 -4.78 2.78
C LEU A 98 -6.00 -3.66 3.33
N ARG A 99 -6.48 -2.80 2.43
CA ARG A 99 -7.60 -1.91 2.76
C ARG A 99 -8.86 -2.73 3.07
N ALA A 100 -9.87 -2.10 3.66
CA ALA A 100 -11.17 -2.74 3.90
C ALA A 100 -11.70 -3.40 2.62
N GLY A 101 -12.09 -4.68 2.71
CA GLY A 101 -12.61 -5.46 1.58
C GLY A 101 -11.59 -5.87 0.52
N ALA A 102 -10.32 -5.46 0.64
CA ALA A 102 -9.31 -5.73 -0.38
C ALA A 102 -8.75 -7.16 -0.28
N THR A 103 -8.32 -7.67 -1.43
CA THR A 103 -7.61 -8.95 -1.54
C THR A 103 -6.22 -8.71 -2.14
N ALA A 104 -5.20 -9.37 -1.60
CA ALA A 104 -3.87 -9.45 -2.18
C ALA A 104 -3.32 -10.87 -2.05
N SER A 105 -2.25 -11.20 -2.77
CA SER A 105 -1.71 -12.57 -2.79
C SER A 105 -0.21 -12.63 -2.59
N ALA A 106 0.25 -13.67 -1.89
CA ALA A 106 1.64 -14.09 -1.84
C ALA A 106 1.88 -15.28 -2.78
N ALA A 107 2.84 -15.16 -3.69
CA ALA A 107 3.21 -16.26 -4.59
C ALA A 107 4.00 -17.33 -3.84
N LEU A 108 3.65 -18.60 -4.10
CA LEU A 108 4.27 -19.76 -3.48
C LEU A 108 4.83 -20.70 -4.53
N GLN A 109 5.86 -21.44 -4.15
CA GLN A 109 6.24 -22.66 -4.87
C GLN A 109 5.08 -23.65 -4.82
N ARG A 110 5.03 -24.55 -5.80
CA ARG A 110 4.02 -25.61 -5.84
C ARG A 110 4.11 -26.49 -4.60
N GLY A 111 3.02 -26.60 -3.84
CA GLY A 111 3.00 -27.31 -2.55
C GLY A 111 3.76 -26.60 -1.42
N GLY A 112 4.29 -25.41 -1.67
CA GLY A 112 5.05 -24.62 -0.71
C GLY A 112 4.17 -24.15 0.45
N ARG A 113 4.75 -24.06 1.66
CA ARG A 113 4.05 -23.66 2.88
C ARG A 113 4.13 -22.15 3.09
N ILE A 114 3.22 -21.62 3.91
CA ILE A 114 3.23 -20.21 4.31
C ILE A 114 2.79 -20.09 5.77
N MET A 115 3.49 -19.27 6.53
CA MET A 115 3.11 -18.80 7.85
C MET A 115 2.77 -17.32 7.75
N TRP A 116 1.74 -16.88 8.45
CA TRP A 116 1.30 -15.50 8.39
C TRP A 116 0.67 -15.04 9.70
N GLY A 117 0.69 -13.74 9.91
CA GLY A 117 0.00 -13.01 10.97
C GLY A 117 -0.61 -11.73 10.43
N ALA A 118 -1.45 -11.06 11.20
CA ALA A 118 -2.06 -9.82 10.78
C ALA A 118 -2.25 -8.85 11.95
N CYS A 119 -2.13 -7.55 11.65
CA CYS A 119 -2.34 -6.47 12.58
C CYS A 119 -3.23 -5.40 11.96
N GLU A 120 -4.00 -4.67 12.78
CA GLU A 120 -4.76 -3.51 12.34
C GLU A 120 -3.83 -2.36 11.92
N GLY A 121 -4.26 -1.55 10.96
CA GLY A 121 -3.55 -0.36 10.48
C GLY A 121 -2.74 -0.60 9.20
N THR A 122 -1.64 0.13 9.08
CA THR A 122 -0.71 0.07 7.94
C THR A 122 0.73 -0.11 8.44
N ILE A 123 1.63 -0.57 7.56
CA ILE A 123 3.04 -0.80 7.89
C ILE A 123 3.93 -0.12 6.85
N GLY A 124 5.01 0.53 7.31
CA GLY A 124 6.07 1.06 6.47
C GLY A 124 7.08 0.00 6.05
N PHE A 125 8.08 0.40 5.25
CA PHE A 125 9.19 -0.50 4.89
C PHE A 125 9.97 -0.96 6.14
N GLY A 126 10.40 -2.23 6.15
CA GLY A 126 11.38 -2.74 7.11
C GLY A 126 10.87 -2.99 8.54
N ASN A 127 9.55 -3.10 8.77
CA ASN A 127 8.96 -3.23 10.10
C ASN A 127 9.44 -2.10 11.05
N ASP A 128 8.98 -0.87 10.80
CA ASP A 128 9.27 0.34 11.58
C ASP A 128 8.65 0.32 12.99
N GLY A 129 8.92 -0.76 13.73
CA GLY A 129 8.34 -1.15 15.00
C GLY A 129 6.81 -1.19 15.00
N ASN A 130 6.22 -1.74 13.94
CA ASN A 130 4.78 -2.00 13.82
C ASN A 130 4.39 -3.35 14.43
N PHE A 131 5.35 -4.27 14.52
CA PHE A 131 5.23 -5.53 15.24
C PHE A 131 6.59 -5.97 15.79
N THR A 132 6.58 -6.88 16.75
CA THR A 132 7.74 -7.73 17.08
C THR A 132 7.43 -9.17 16.74
N ASP A 133 8.45 -9.95 16.42
CA ASP A 133 8.32 -11.38 16.21
C ASP A 133 9.42 -12.16 16.94
N SER A 134 9.22 -13.47 17.02
CA SER A 134 10.12 -14.42 17.64
C SER A 134 10.52 -15.51 16.64
N PRO A 135 11.68 -16.18 16.80
CA PRO A 135 12.13 -17.23 15.88
C PRO A 135 11.17 -18.42 15.75
N ASP A 136 10.20 -18.57 16.65
CA ASP A 136 9.15 -19.60 16.62
C ASP A 136 7.88 -19.16 15.85
N GLY A 137 7.89 -17.95 15.28
CA GLY A 137 6.78 -17.41 14.50
C GLY A 137 5.69 -16.70 15.31
N ARG A 138 5.83 -16.61 16.64
CA ARG A 138 4.97 -15.73 17.43
C ARG A 138 5.23 -14.27 17.06
N TYR A 139 4.18 -13.46 17.10
CA TYR A 139 4.26 -12.02 16.85
C TYR A 139 3.35 -11.25 17.80
N THR A 140 3.68 -9.97 17.97
CA THR A 140 2.88 -9.01 18.73
C THR A 140 2.77 -7.73 17.92
N CYS A 141 1.54 -7.26 17.69
CA CYS A 141 1.29 -5.97 17.06
C CYS A 141 1.62 -4.84 18.05
N LEU A 142 2.29 -3.77 17.58
CA LEU A 142 2.68 -2.63 18.40
C LEU A 142 1.88 -1.39 18.01
N ALA A 143 1.56 -0.55 19.01
CA ALA A 143 0.86 0.71 18.76
C ALA A 143 1.81 1.77 18.16
N ARG A 144 1.36 2.52 17.14
CA ARG A 144 2.09 3.59 16.47
C ARG A 144 1.17 4.73 16.02
#